data_AF-H0EDW7-F1
#
_entry.id   AF-H0EDW7-F1
#
_cell.length_a   1.000
_cell.length_b   1.000
_cell.length_c   1.000
_cell.angle_alpha   90.00
_cell.angle_beta   90.00
_cell.angle_gamma   90.00
#
_symmetry.space_group_name_H-M   'P 1'
#
loop_
_entity.id
_entity.type
_entity.pdbx_description
1 polymer ?
#
loop_
_entity_poly.entity_id
_entity_poly.type
_entity_poly.pdbx_seq_one_letter_code
_entity_poly.pdbx_strand_id
1 'polypeptide(L)'
;MPAQDPVAADEEIREEEDYMSMIVAEPTIPKVKETYTQRLRRKALESEARGRTKSKAERALEEAAAREDALAKSLLEDENASKSKGLKMMAKMGFKGGALGKKGEDGQGLMDGRLEPVGVVIKEDRGGIGLDNEKKRKIREEFESESKRVKAEEGDYRDRVRRERELAKLEGQVAAAQRVAERLDGEREEEAAGITGDGVPNGSISSKKINTQPLKSINVLWRGLIRGREEKERDRRMSLSRLPTYDDPDEDKDYRQALGKEHTQHVLVEDLEEEDPELDAFNELEPAERLEQLISHLRRDFNYCFWCKFSYPDRF
;
A
#
# COMPACT_ATOMS: atom_id res chain seq x y z
N MET A 1 -13.02 11.05 -86.60
CA MET A 1 -11.77 11.29 -87.38
C MET A 1 -11.52 12.78 -87.30
N PRO A 2 -10.59 13.25 -86.45
CA PRO A 2 -9.14 12.94 -86.49
C PRO A 2 -8.62 12.29 -85.17
N ALA A 3 -7.82 11.21 -85.20
CA ALA A 3 -6.33 11.14 -85.18
C ALA A 3 -5.70 11.52 -83.81
N GLN A 4 -5.45 10.55 -82.89
CA GLN A 4 -4.19 9.82 -82.60
C GLN A 4 -3.02 10.75 -82.16
N ASP A 5 -2.73 10.94 -80.85
CA ASP A 5 -1.85 10.16 -79.91
C ASP A 5 -0.38 10.67 -79.91
N PRO A 6 0.48 10.53 -78.84
CA PRO A 6 0.33 9.71 -77.62
C PRO A 6 0.79 10.34 -76.27
N VAL A 7 0.47 9.58 -75.22
CA VAL A 7 0.95 9.56 -73.83
C VAL A 7 2.44 9.17 -73.74
N ALA A 8 3.19 9.75 -72.79
CA ALA A 8 4.15 9.07 -71.88
C ALA A 8 5.27 10.00 -71.41
N ALA A 9 5.25 10.37 -70.12
CA ALA A 9 6.43 10.59 -69.26
C ALA A 9 5.95 11.21 -67.93
N ASP A 10 5.36 10.45 -67.02
CA ASP A 10 5.10 10.89 -65.62
C ASP A 10 4.78 9.71 -64.66
N GLU A 11 5.27 8.49 -64.96
CA GLU A 11 5.06 7.32 -64.08
C GLU A 11 6.30 6.85 -63.31
N GLU A 12 7.53 7.27 -63.65
CA GLU A 12 8.73 6.80 -62.94
C GLU A 12 9.11 7.59 -61.67
N ILE A 13 8.49 8.76 -61.41
CA ILE A 13 8.77 9.53 -60.18
C ILE A 13 7.86 9.11 -59.00
N ARG A 14 6.77 8.38 -59.28
CA ARG A 14 5.74 8.09 -58.26
C ARG A 14 6.06 6.87 -57.39
N GLU A 15 7.03 6.03 -57.77
CA GLU A 15 7.44 4.85 -56.99
C GLU A 15 8.58 5.12 -56.01
N GLU A 16 9.28 6.27 -56.11
CA GLU A 16 10.40 6.62 -55.22
C GLU A 16 10.00 7.53 -54.04
N GLU A 17 8.80 8.12 -54.04
CA GLU A 17 8.33 9.05 -52.99
C GLU A 17 7.52 8.38 -51.85
N ASP A 18 7.14 7.10 -51.97
CA ASP A 18 6.38 6.38 -50.92
C ASP A 18 7.27 5.51 -50.00
N TYR A 19 8.60 5.59 -50.16
CA TYR A 19 9.56 4.81 -49.38
C TYR A 19 9.73 5.29 -47.92
N MET A 20 9.04 6.35 -47.49
CA MET A 20 9.01 6.80 -46.09
C MET A 20 7.62 7.12 -45.55
N SER A 21 6.54 6.72 -46.24
CA SER A 21 5.17 7.05 -45.88
C SER A 21 4.39 5.81 -45.39
N MET A 22 4.94 5.12 -44.39
CA MET A 22 4.14 4.19 -43.57
C MET A 22 3.17 5.01 -42.71
N ILE A 23 2.01 5.35 -43.25
CA ILE A 23 0.89 5.91 -42.50
C ILE A 23 0.40 4.80 -41.55
N VAL A 24 0.92 4.79 -40.33
CA VAL A 24 0.37 3.97 -39.25
C VAL A 24 -1.01 4.55 -38.95
N ALA A 25 -2.05 3.90 -39.47
CA ALA A 25 -3.42 4.21 -39.08
C ALA A 25 -3.52 4.02 -37.56
N GLU A 26 -3.57 5.12 -36.81
CA GLU A 26 -3.78 5.04 -35.38
C GLU A 26 -5.10 4.31 -35.14
N PRO A 27 -5.13 3.28 -34.28
CA PRO A 27 -6.36 2.57 -34.01
C PRO A 27 -7.38 3.59 -33.47
N THR A 28 -8.56 3.63 -34.12
CA THR A 28 -9.73 4.47 -33.81
C THR A 28 -10.41 4.09 -32.49
N ILE A 29 -9.64 3.49 -31.57
CA ILE A 29 -10.10 3.20 -30.22
C ILE A 29 -9.99 4.53 -29.48
N PRO A 30 -11.09 5.08 -28.92
CA PRO A 30 -11.03 6.31 -28.16
C PRO A 30 -10.10 6.08 -26.96
N LYS A 31 -8.88 6.61 -27.04
CA LYS A 31 -7.93 6.64 -25.92
C LYS A 31 -8.62 7.43 -24.81
N VAL A 32 -9.16 6.73 -23.81
CA VAL A 32 -9.62 7.36 -22.58
C VAL A 32 -8.48 8.25 -22.11
N LYS A 33 -8.73 9.54 -21.94
CA LYS A 33 -7.70 10.50 -21.53
C LYS A 33 -7.27 10.15 -20.12
N GLU A 34 -6.27 9.28 -20.00
CA GLU A 34 -5.65 8.93 -18.74
C GLU A 34 -5.05 10.18 -18.12
N THR A 35 -5.21 10.32 -16.81
CA THR A 35 -4.51 11.38 -16.06
C THR A 35 -3.00 11.12 -16.11
N TYR A 36 -2.19 12.16 -15.94
CA TYR A 36 -0.73 12.06 -15.99
C TYR A 36 -0.17 11.01 -15.02
N THR A 37 -0.74 10.91 -13.82
CA THR A 37 -0.37 9.94 -12.79
C THR A 37 -0.76 8.51 -13.16
N GLN A 38 -1.91 8.31 -13.79
CA GLN A 38 -2.34 7.00 -14.31
C GLN A 38 -1.41 6.52 -15.43
N ARG A 39 -1.02 7.43 -16.34
CA ARG A 39 -0.09 7.14 -17.43
C ARG A 39 1.30 6.73 -16.93
N LEU A 40 1.81 7.41 -15.89
CA LEU A 40 3.09 7.05 -15.27
C LEU A 40 3.03 5.67 -14.61
N ARG A 41 1.96 5.36 -13.88
CA ARG A 41 1.78 4.04 -13.25
C ARG A 41 1.72 2.93 -14.29
N ARG A 42 0.98 3.12 -15.39
CA ARG A 42 0.90 2.14 -16.48
C ARG A 42 2.28 1.87 -17.10
N LYS A 43 3.03 2.93 -17.41
CA LYS A 43 4.39 2.81 -17.95
C LYS A 43 5.34 2.11 -16.98
N ALA A 44 5.24 2.39 -15.69
CA ALA A 44 6.02 1.72 -14.66
C ALA A 44 5.71 0.21 -14.62
N LEU A 45 4.43 -0.17 -14.57
CA LEU A 45 4.00 -1.57 -14.58
C LEU A 45 4.41 -2.29 -15.88
N GLU A 46 4.29 -1.64 -17.03
CA GLU A 46 4.71 -2.18 -18.33
C GLU A 46 6.24 -2.37 -18.39
N SER A 47 7.01 -1.44 -17.83
CA SER A 47 8.46 -1.54 -17.74
C SER A 47 8.91 -2.65 -16.79
N GLU A 48 8.21 -2.83 -15.67
CA GLU A 48 8.44 -3.91 -14.71
C GLU A 48 8.12 -5.28 -15.34
N ALA A 49 7.01 -5.38 -16.06
CA ALA A 49 6.62 -6.58 -16.77
C ALA A 49 7.59 -6.94 -17.91
N ARG A 50 8.11 -5.95 -18.65
CA ARG A 50 9.11 -6.17 -19.71
C ARG A 50 10.50 -6.48 -19.16
N GLY A 51 10.87 -5.86 -18.03
CA GLY A 51 12.16 -6.06 -17.37
C GLY A 51 12.24 -7.37 -16.59
N ARG A 52 11.11 -7.96 -16.22
CA ARG A 52 11.06 -9.23 -15.51
C ARG A 52 11.32 -10.40 -16.45
N THR A 53 12.48 -11.03 -16.29
CA THR A 53 12.76 -12.33 -16.91
C THR A 53 11.98 -13.43 -16.17
N LYS A 54 11.29 -14.28 -16.92
CA LYS A 54 10.56 -15.43 -16.35
C LYS A 54 11.55 -16.36 -15.66
N SER A 55 11.22 -16.76 -14.44
CA SER A 55 12.03 -17.72 -13.68
C SER A 55 12.04 -19.09 -14.36
N LYS A 56 13.00 -19.96 -14.00
CA LYS A 56 13.06 -21.33 -14.55
C LYS A 56 11.78 -22.13 -14.28
N ALA A 57 11.17 -21.92 -13.11
CA ALA A 57 9.91 -22.57 -12.74
C ALA A 57 8.73 -22.05 -13.57
N GLU A 58 8.64 -20.73 -13.77
CA GLU A 58 7.58 -20.12 -14.58
C GLU A 58 7.65 -20.55 -16.05
N ARG A 59 8.85 -20.66 -16.61
CA ARG A 59 9.03 -21.14 -17.98
C ARG A 59 8.60 -22.60 -18.13
N ALA A 60 8.94 -23.46 -17.16
CA ALA A 60 8.53 -24.86 -17.18
C ALA A 60 7.01 -25.02 -17.09
N LEU A 61 6.34 -24.17 -16.31
CA LEU A 61 4.87 -24.15 -16.23
C LEU A 61 4.23 -23.70 -17.54
N GLU A 62 4.78 -22.68 -18.18
CA GLU A 62 4.31 -22.21 -19.50
C GLU A 62 4.55 -23.25 -20.60
N GLU A 63 5.69 -23.93 -20.60
CA GLU A 63 5.98 -25.04 -21.52
C GLU A 63 5.03 -26.22 -21.28
N ALA A 64 4.72 -26.55 -20.02
CA ALA A 64 3.74 -27.57 -19.68
C ALA A 64 2.32 -27.18 -20.15
N ALA A 65 1.90 -25.95 -19.90
CA ALA A 65 0.62 -25.43 -20.36
C ALA A 65 0.52 -25.43 -21.90
N ALA A 66 1.56 -24.97 -22.60
CA ALA A 66 1.60 -25.02 -24.06
C ALA A 66 1.54 -26.45 -24.60
N ARG A 67 2.14 -27.40 -23.89
CA ARG A 67 2.06 -28.84 -24.21
C ARG A 67 0.65 -29.37 -24.00
N GLU A 68 0.01 -29.04 -22.88
CA GLU A 68 -1.37 -29.45 -22.59
C GLU A 68 -2.35 -28.83 -23.59
N ASP A 69 -2.21 -27.55 -23.92
CA ASP A 69 -3.01 -26.86 -24.94
C ASP A 69 -2.83 -27.50 -26.33
N ALA A 70 -1.61 -27.89 -26.68
CA ALA A 70 -1.33 -28.59 -27.93
C ALA A 70 -1.88 -30.02 -27.95
N LEU A 71 -1.90 -30.71 -26.80
CA LEU A 71 -2.53 -32.03 -26.66
C LEU A 71 -4.06 -31.95 -26.67
N ALA A 72 -4.62 -30.86 -26.16
CA ALA A 72 -6.06 -30.61 -26.14
C ALA A 72 -6.62 -30.21 -27.52
N LYS A 73 -5.80 -29.60 -28.38
CA LYS A 73 -6.20 -29.25 -29.74
C LYS A 73 -6.09 -30.46 -30.67
N SER A 74 -7.18 -30.78 -31.35
CA SER A 74 -7.22 -31.86 -32.32
C SER A 74 -6.35 -31.53 -33.54
N LEU A 75 -5.37 -32.39 -33.85
CA LEU A 75 -4.47 -32.24 -35.01
C LEU A 75 -5.18 -32.18 -36.38
N LEU A 76 -6.48 -32.49 -36.44
CA LEU A 76 -7.31 -32.41 -37.63
C LEU A 76 -7.88 -31.00 -37.88
N GLU A 77 -7.95 -30.17 -36.85
CA GLU A 77 -8.51 -28.80 -36.90
C GLU A 77 -7.44 -27.74 -37.14
N ASP A 78 -6.16 -28.07 -36.92
CA ASP A 78 -5.05 -27.14 -37.16
C ASP A 78 -4.80 -26.90 -38.65
N GLU A 79 -4.43 -25.67 -39.01
CA GLU A 79 -4.04 -25.26 -40.38
C GLU A 79 -2.88 -26.11 -40.96
N ASN A 80 -2.07 -26.71 -40.08
CA ASN A 80 -0.97 -27.60 -40.44
C ASN A 80 -1.41 -29.06 -40.69
N ALA A 81 -2.66 -29.41 -40.44
CA ALA A 81 -3.24 -30.74 -40.65
C ALA A 81 -3.05 -31.20 -42.11
N SER A 82 -3.31 -30.30 -43.07
CA SER A 82 -3.15 -30.53 -44.51
C SER A 82 -1.70 -30.77 -44.95
N LYS A 83 -0.71 -30.30 -44.16
CA LYS A 83 0.71 -30.52 -44.41
C LYS A 83 1.21 -31.83 -43.80
N SER A 84 0.52 -32.39 -42.81
CA SER A 84 0.92 -33.63 -42.14
C SER A 84 0.95 -34.82 -43.11
N LYS A 85 2.05 -35.58 -43.10
CA LYS A 85 2.21 -36.77 -43.96
C LYS A 85 1.19 -37.86 -43.59
N GLY A 86 0.84 -37.95 -42.31
CA GLY A 86 -0.13 -38.91 -41.79
C GLY A 86 -1.54 -38.70 -42.36
N LEU A 87 -2.05 -37.45 -42.37
CA LEU A 87 -3.36 -37.15 -42.96
C LEU A 87 -3.37 -37.41 -44.47
N LYS A 88 -2.28 -37.11 -45.18
CA LYS A 88 -2.13 -37.41 -46.62
C LYS A 88 -2.16 -38.91 -46.91
N MET A 89 -1.55 -39.74 -46.06
CA MET A 89 -1.62 -41.20 -46.20
C MET A 89 -3.03 -41.74 -45.89
N MET A 90 -3.69 -41.24 -44.83
CA MET A 90 -5.06 -41.64 -44.49
C MET A 90 -6.06 -41.25 -45.58
N ALA A 91 -5.95 -40.04 -46.14
CA ALA A 91 -6.78 -39.60 -47.25
C ALA A 91 -6.63 -40.50 -48.49
N LYS A 92 -5.41 -40.95 -48.79
CA LYS A 92 -5.15 -41.94 -49.87
C LYS A 92 -5.74 -43.32 -49.60
N MET A 93 -5.92 -43.68 -48.32
CA MET A 93 -6.59 -44.92 -47.91
C MET A 93 -8.12 -44.78 -47.82
N GLY A 94 -8.68 -43.64 -48.24
CA GLY A 94 -10.12 -43.41 -48.29
C GLY A 94 -10.72 -42.71 -47.07
N PHE A 95 -9.89 -42.15 -46.18
CA PHE A 95 -10.36 -41.32 -45.07
C PHE A 95 -10.90 -39.98 -45.58
N LYS A 96 -12.19 -39.71 -45.33
CA LYS A 96 -12.89 -38.49 -45.78
C LYS A 96 -13.27 -37.56 -44.62
N GLY A 97 -12.66 -37.76 -43.45
CA GLY A 97 -13.07 -37.13 -42.19
C GLY A 97 -14.14 -37.94 -41.45
N GLY A 98 -14.14 -37.84 -40.13
CA GLY A 98 -15.04 -38.61 -39.25
C GLY A 98 -14.36 -39.80 -38.56
N ALA A 99 -15.18 -40.63 -37.92
CA ALA A 99 -14.73 -41.84 -37.25
C ALA A 99 -14.27 -42.93 -38.24
N LEU A 100 -13.19 -43.65 -37.90
CA LEU A 100 -12.73 -44.81 -38.66
C LEU A 100 -13.57 -46.06 -38.31
N GLY A 101 -13.99 -46.82 -39.32
CA GLY A 101 -14.74 -48.08 -39.15
C GLY A 101 -15.77 -48.34 -40.25
N LYS A 102 -16.22 -49.59 -40.40
CA LYS A 102 -17.31 -49.94 -41.32
C LYS A 102 -18.64 -49.41 -40.74
N LYS A 103 -19.33 -48.53 -41.48
CA LYS A 103 -20.74 -48.24 -41.20
C LYS A 103 -21.56 -49.49 -41.58
N GLY A 104 -22.23 -50.11 -40.61
CA GLY A 104 -23.12 -51.25 -40.88
C GLY A 104 -24.29 -50.83 -41.77
N GLU A 105 -24.71 -51.68 -42.71
CA GLU A 105 -25.86 -51.44 -43.60
C GLU A 105 -27.21 -51.44 -42.85
N ASP A 106 -27.27 -52.10 -41.70
CA ASP A 106 -28.37 -52.01 -40.76
C ASP A 106 -27.85 -51.24 -39.56
N GLY A 107 -28.54 -50.19 -39.13
CA GLY A 107 -28.14 -49.22 -38.08
C GLY A 107 -27.95 -49.77 -36.66
N GLN A 108 -27.32 -50.93 -36.52
CA GLN A 108 -26.93 -51.66 -35.31
C GLN A 108 -25.51 -52.25 -35.42
N GLY A 109 -24.64 -51.66 -36.26
CA GLY A 109 -23.19 -51.86 -36.16
C GLY A 109 -22.61 -51.01 -35.04
N LEU A 110 -21.72 -51.59 -34.23
CA LEU A 110 -21.05 -51.01 -33.06
C LEU A 110 -20.75 -49.51 -33.23
N MET A 111 -21.60 -48.70 -32.59
CA MET A 111 -21.49 -47.30 -32.20
C MET A 111 -20.34 -46.51 -32.84
N ASP A 112 -20.68 -45.46 -33.58
CA ASP A 112 -19.83 -44.34 -34.00
C ASP A 112 -18.41 -44.38 -33.41
N GLY A 113 -17.41 -44.69 -34.24
CA GLY A 113 -16.02 -44.76 -33.76
C GLY A 113 -15.62 -43.44 -33.08
N ARG A 114 -14.80 -43.51 -32.04
CA ARG A 114 -14.40 -42.30 -31.31
C ARG A 114 -13.61 -41.38 -32.23
N LEU A 115 -14.00 -40.11 -32.26
CA LEU A 115 -13.30 -39.06 -33.01
C LEU A 115 -11.97 -38.68 -32.36
N GLU A 116 -11.91 -38.77 -31.04
CA GLU A 116 -10.75 -38.43 -30.22
C GLU A 116 -10.10 -39.67 -29.62
N PRO A 117 -8.75 -39.68 -29.49
CA PRO A 117 -8.04 -40.76 -28.84
C PRO A 117 -8.43 -40.87 -27.36
N VAL A 118 -8.43 -42.09 -26.82
CA VAL A 118 -8.73 -42.31 -25.40
C VAL A 118 -7.62 -41.70 -24.54
N GLY A 119 -7.98 -40.75 -23.68
CA GLY A 119 -7.06 -40.17 -22.70
C GLY A 119 -6.58 -41.22 -21.70
N VAL A 120 -5.27 -41.47 -21.68
CA VAL A 120 -4.65 -42.36 -20.70
C VAL A 120 -4.25 -41.54 -19.48
N VAL A 121 -4.86 -41.83 -18.33
CA VAL A 121 -4.44 -41.26 -17.05
C VAL A 121 -3.21 -42.02 -16.58
N ILE A 122 -2.03 -41.45 -16.80
CA ILE A 122 -0.78 -42.01 -16.28
C ILE A 122 -0.76 -41.75 -14.78
N LYS A 123 -0.83 -42.82 -14.00
CA LYS A 123 -0.70 -42.73 -12.56
C LYS A 123 0.79 -42.64 -12.21
N GLU A 124 1.22 -41.46 -11.77
CA GLU A 124 2.61 -41.22 -11.37
C GLU A 124 2.93 -41.81 -9.99
N ASP A 125 1.90 -42.11 -9.20
CA ASP A 125 2.00 -42.61 -7.84
C ASP A 125 1.86 -44.13 -7.73
N ARG A 126 2.64 -44.73 -6.83
CA ARG A 126 2.50 -46.15 -6.39
C ARG A 126 1.33 -46.37 -5.40
N GLY A 127 0.45 -45.38 -5.23
CA GLY A 127 -0.70 -45.46 -4.33
C GLY A 127 -1.81 -46.38 -4.85
N GLY A 128 -2.68 -46.86 -3.96
CA GLY A 128 -3.87 -47.65 -4.35
C GLY A 128 -4.85 -46.84 -5.21
N ILE A 129 -5.54 -47.49 -6.14
CA ILE A 129 -6.63 -46.88 -6.93
C ILE A 129 -7.79 -46.55 -5.97
N GLY A 130 -8.14 -45.27 -5.83
CA GLY A 130 -9.24 -44.79 -4.98
C GLY A 130 -8.83 -43.85 -3.84
N LEU A 131 -7.57 -43.92 -3.37
CA LEU A 131 -7.06 -43.07 -2.28
C LEU A 131 -6.93 -41.59 -2.72
N ASP A 132 -6.68 -41.38 -4.02
CA ASP A 132 -6.54 -40.05 -4.60
C ASP A 132 -7.86 -39.27 -4.63
N ASN A 133 -9.00 -39.98 -4.75
CA ASN A 133 -10.33 -39.34 -4.69
C ASN A 133 -10.70 -38.92 -3.27
N GLU A 134 -10.37 -39.74 -2.27
CA GLU A 134 -10.58 -39.36 -0.86
C GLU A 134 -9.68 -38.21 -0.43
N LYS A 135 -8.41 -38.21 -0.86
CA LYS A 135 -7.50 -37.08 -0.64
C LYS A 135 -8.02 -35.80 -1.29
N LYS A 136 -8.49 -35.87 -2.55
CA LYS A 136 -9.10 -34.71 -3.24
C LYS A 136 -10.35 -34.19 -2.53
N ARG A 137 -11.16 -35.07 -1.92
CA ARG A 137 -12.32 -34.65 -1.12
C ARG A 137 -11.90 -33.94 0.17
N LYS A 138 -10.94 -34.50 0.91
CA LYS A 138 -10.40 -33.90 2.14
C LYS A 138 -9.78 -32.52 1.88
N ILE A 139 -8.97 -32.39 0.84
CA ILE A 139 -8.36 -31.11 0.45
C ILE A 139 -9.42 -30.05 0.13
N ARG A 140 -10.53 -30.44 -0.52
CA ARG A 140 -11.65 -29.52 -0.81
C ARG A 140 -12.39 -29.08 0.46
N GLU A 141 -12.67 -30.02 1.37
CA GLU A 141 -13.32 -29.72 2.65
C GLU A 141 -12.45 -28.81 3.53
N GLU A 142 -11.13 -29.05 3.56
CA GLU A 142 -10.16 -28.21 4.25
C GLU A 142 -10.13 -26.79 3.65
N PHE A 143 -10.05 -26.66 2.33
CA PHE A 143 -10.08 -25.36 1.63
C PHE A 143 -11.40 -24.59 1.85
N GLU A 144 -12.54 -25.28 1.88
CA GLU A 144 -13.83 -24.68 2.22
C GLU A 144 -13.91 -24.23 3.68
N SER A 145 -13.28 -24.97 4.59
CA SER A 145 -13.20 -24.59 6.00
C SER A 145 -12.27 -23.39 6.23
N GLU A 146 -11.13 -23.35 5.53
CA GLU A 146 -10.18 -22.23 5.56
C GLU A 146 -10.77 -20.97 4.93
N SER A 147 -11.45 -21.07 3.79
CA SER A 147 -12.12 -19.91 3.17
C SER A 147 -13.23 -19.34 4.04
N LYS A 148 -13.93 -20.18 4.84
CA LYS A 148 -14.90 -19.70 5.85
C LYS A 148 -14.20 -19.04 7.04
N ARG A 149 -13.06 -19.58 7.51
CA ARG A 149 -12.25 -18.97 8.57
C ARG A 149 -11.67 -17.62 8.15
N VAL A 150 -11.11 -17.52 6.96
CA VAL A 150 -10.59 -16.26 6.39
C VAL A 150 -11.69 -15.21 6.26
N LYS A 151 -12.90 -15.59 5.83
CA LYS A 151 -14.05 -14.66 5.78
C LYS A 151 -14.53 -14.21 7.17
N ALA A 152 -14.49 -15.09 8.16
CA ALA A 152 -14.80 -14.73 9.54
C ALA A 152 -13.72 -13.79 10.13
N GLU A 153 -12.45 -14.03 9.81
CA GLU A 153 -11.32 -13.20 10.19
C GLU A 153 -11.33 -11.83 9.50
N GLU A 154 -11.83 -11.75 8.26
CA GLU A 154 -12.06 -10.47 7.57
C GLU A 154 -13.09 -9.57 8.28
N GLY A 155 -14.10 -10.18 8.91
CA GLY A 155 -15.06 -9.48 9.77
C GLY A 155 -14.38 -8.89 11.00
N ASP A 156 -13.55 -9.68 11.67
CA ASP A 156 -12.77 -9.27 12.84
C ASP A 156 -11.73 -8.18 12.48
N TYR A 157 -11.14 -8.24 11.29
CA TYR A 157 -10.24 -7.19 10.79
C TYR A 157 -10.94 -5.82 10.71
N ARG A 158 -12.16 -5.75 10.17
CA ARG A 158 -12.90 -4.49 10.06
C ARG A 158 -13.24 -3.90 11.44
N ASP A 159 -13.61 -4.75 12.38
CA ASP A 159 -13.95 -4.33 13.73
C ASP A 159 -12.70 -3.95 14.54
N ARG A 160 -11.57 -4.64 14.34
CA ARG A 160 -10.27 -4.26 14.88
C ARG A 160 -9.83 -2.88 14.37
N VAL A 161 -9.87 -2.65 13.07
CA VAL A 161 -9.52 -1.35 12.47
C VAL A 161 -10.48 -0.25 12.93
N ARG A 162 -11.76 -0.56 13.14
CA ARG A 162 -12.71 0.40 13.70
C ARG A 162 -12.32 0.79 15.13
N ARG A 163 -12.07 -0.19 16.00
CA ARG A 163 -11.64 0.04 17.39
C ARG A 163 -10.33 0.84 17.46
N GLU A 164 -9.34 0.48 16.64
CA GLU A 164 -8.07 1.21 16.57
C GLU A 164 -8.27 2.68 16.15
N ARG A 165 -9.13 2.95 15.16
CA ARG A 165 -9.47 4.32 14.75
C ARG A 165 -10.24 5.09 15.83
N GLU A 166 -11.11 4.43 16.57
CA GLU A 166 -11.86 5.05 17.68
C GLU A 166 -10.91 5.42 18.83
N LEU A 167 -10.01 4.51 19.21
CA LEU A 167 -8.96 4.77 20.21
C LEU A 167 -8.03 5.90 19.76
N ALA A 168 -7.54 5.89 18.53
CA ALA A 168 -6.69 6.96 18.00
C ALA A 168 -7.39 8.34 17.96
N LYS A 169 -8.71 8.36 17.72
CA LYS A 169 -9.50 9.61 17.82
C LYS A 169 -9.59 10.11 19.26
N LEU A 170 -9.82 9.22 20.22
CA LEU A 170 -9.87 9.56 21.64
C LEU A 170 -8.51 10.06 22.14
N GLU A 171 -7.42 9.39 21.77
CA GLU A 171 -6.05 9.86 22.08
C GLU A 171 -5.79 11.25 21.47
N GLY A 172 -6.23 11.50 20.24
CA GLY A 172 -6.15 12.81 19.62
C GLY A 172 -6.95 13.89 20.38
N GLN A 173 -8.09 13.53 20.95
CA GLN A 173 -8.89 14.42 21.82
C GLN A 173 -8.22 14.67 23.16
N VAL A 174 -7.63 13.64 23.78
CA VAL A 174 -6.82 13.77 25.01
C VAL A 174 -5.67 14.74 24.79
N ALA A 175 -4.87 14.56 23.72
CA ALA A 175 -3.77 15.46 23.39
C ALA A 175 -4.25 16.90 23.07
N ALA A 176 -5.46 17.07 22.54
CA ALA A 176 -6.05 18.39 22.35
C ALA A 176 -6.47 19.03 23.68
N ALA A 177 -7.11 18.26 24.57
CA ALA A 177 -7.52 18.72 25.89
C ALA A 177 -6.31 19.07 26.77
N GLN A 178 -5.24 18.26 26.74
CA GLN A 178 -3.98 18.54 27.43
C GLN A 178 -3.35 19.86 26.99
N ARG A 179 -3.30 20.14 25.68
CA ARG A 179 -2.80 21.43 25.15
C ARG A 179 -3.63 22.62 25.59
N VAL A 180 -4.95 22.44 25.72
CA VAL A 180 -5.83 23.50 26.22
C VAL A 180 -5.59 23.73 27.71
N ALA A 181 -5.44 22.66 28.50
CA ALA A 181 -5.14 22.75 29.91
C ALA A 181 -3.79 23.44 30.16
N GLU A 182 -2.72 23.02 29.46
CA GLU A 182 -1.40 23.68 29.50
C GLU A 182 -1.50 25.18 29.17
N ARG A 183 -2.25 25.54 28.12
CA ARG A 183 -2.42 26.95 27.74
C ARG A 183 -3.14 27.77 28.80
N LEU A 184 -4.27 27.28 29.31
CA LEU A 184 -5.07 27.98 30.31
C LEU A 184 -4.33 28.09 31.65
N ASP A 185 -3.54 27.07 32.01
CA ASP A 185 -2.69 27.09 33.20
C ASP A 185 -1.57 28.14 33.06
N GLY A 186 -0.93 28.21 31.88
CA GLY A 186 0.05 29.25 31.58
C GLY A 186 -0.55 30.66 31.60
N GLU A 187 -1.74 30.86 31.03
CA GLU A 187 -2.48 32.14 31.11
C GLU A 187 -2.77 32.52 32.58
N ARG A 188 -3.20 31.56 33.40
CA ARG A 188 -3.45 31.76 34.84
C ARG A 188 -2.18 32.07 35.63
N GLU A 189 -1.06 31.42 35.32
CA GLU A 189 0.24 31.73 35.92
C GLU A 189 0.73 33.13 35.55
N GLU A 190 0.55 33.55 34.28
CA GLU A 190 0.92 34.89 33.81
C GLU A 190 0.07 35.99 34.46
N GLU A 191 -1.24 35.74 34.63
CA GLU A 191 -2.14 36.62 35.40
C GLU A 191 -1.72 36.69 36.87
N ALA A 192 -1.41 35.55 37.51
CA ALA A 192 -0.94 35.50 38.89
C ALA A 192 0.41 36.20 39.09
N ALA A 193 1.30 36.13 38.10
CA ALA A 193 2.59 36.82 38.09
C ALA A 193 2.47 38.33 37.76
N GLY A 194 1.27 38.82 37.43
CA GLY A 194 1.02 40.24 37.15
C GLY A 194 1.69 40.75 35.88
N ILE A 195 1.95 39.87 34.90
CA ILE A 195 2.63 40.20 33.62
C ILE A 195 1.64 40.80 32.60
N THR A 196 0.42 41.16 33.01
CA THR A 196 -0.51 41.95 32.20
C THR A 196 -0.16 43.44 32.29
N GLY A 197 0.96 43.83 31.68
CA GLY A 197 1.36 45.22 31.46
C GLY A 197 1.51 45.51 29.97
N ASP A 198 0.70 46.42 29.45
CA ASP A 198 0.64 46.91 28.06
C ASP A 198 2.02 47.31 27.49
N GLY A 199 2.75 46.36 26.88
CA GLY A 199 4.08 46.67 26.38
C GLY A 199 4.81 45.62 25.55
N VAL A 200 4.14 44.62 24.98
CA VAL A 200 4.79 43.69 24.03
C VAL A 200 4.19 43.90 22.63
N PRO A 201 4.97 44.34 21.63
CA PRO A 201 4.47 44.48 20.28
C PRO A 201 4.11 43.11 19.75
N ASN A 202 2.86 43.00 19.31
CA ASN A 202 2.25 41.84 18.68
C ASN A 202 3.06 41.45 17.43
N GLY A 203 4.01 40.51 17.56
CA GLY A 203 4.89 40.12 16.47
C GLY A 203 6.17 39.37 16.83
N SER A 204 6.63 39.37 18.09
CA SER A 204 7.74 38.49 18.48
C SER A 204 7.21 37.08 18.77
N ILE A 205 7.42 36.22 17.80
CA ILE A 205 7.23 34.77 17.86
C ILE A 205 7.74 34.25 19.21
N SER A 206 6.82 33.76 20.04
CA SER A 206 7.01 32.82 21.15
C SER A 206 8.38 32.13 21.12
N SER A 207 9.40 32.78 21.68
CA SER A 207 10.60 32.06 22.08
C SER A 207 10.12 31.09 23.14
N LYS A 208 10.26 29.79 22.86
CA LYS A 208 9.83 28.73 23.77
C LYS A 208 10.59 28.97 25.07
N LYS A 209 9.93 29.56 26.06
CA LYS A 209 10.47 29.64 27.41
C LYS A 209 10.73 28.20 27.80
N ILE A 210 12.00 27.85 27.97
CA ILE A 210 12.39 26.56 28.53
C ILE A 210 11.74 26.54 29.91
N ASN A 211 10.85 25.59 30.16
CA ASN A 211 10.22 25.48 31.47
C ASN A 211 11.32 25.15 32.47
N THR A 212 11.67 26.11 33.33
CA THR A 212 12.66 25.92 34.39
C THR A 212 12.04 25.31 35.64
N GLN A 213 10.75 24.99 35.61
CA GLN A 213 10.06 24.34 36.70
C GLN A 213 10.26 22.81 36.62
N PRO A 214 10.42 22.12 37.76
CA PRO A 214 10.57 20.67 37.77
C PRO A 214 9.30 19.98 37.25
N LEU A 215 9.43 18.86 36.55
CA LEU A 215 8.29 18.16 35.93
C LEU A 215 7.18 17.77 36.91
N LYS A 216 7.55 17.50 38.17
CA LYS A 216 6.63 17.12 39.23
C LYS A 216 5.77 18.27 39.77
N SER A 217 6.15 19.53 39.56
CA SER A 217 5.29 20.66 39.98
C SER A 217 4.10 20.86 39.05
N ILE A 218 4.18 20.32 37.84
CA ILE A 218 3.12 20.42 36.84
C ILE A 218 2.06 19.34 37.10
N ASN A 219 0.80 19.67 36.82
CA ASN A 219 -0.32 18.76 36.99
C ASN A 219 -0.15 17.47 36.17
N VAL A 220 -0.45 16.33 36.80
CA VAL A 220 -0.39 14.98 36.23
C VAL A 220 -1.08 14.88 34.86
N LEU A 221 -2.20 15.58 34.71
CA LEU A 221 -3.07 15.48 33.53
C LEU A 221 -2.39 15.91 32.22
N TRP A 222 -1.44 16.85 32.25
CA TRP A 222 -0.71 17.34 31.06
C TRP A 222 0.81 17.34 31.20
N ARG A 223 1.40 17.00 32.35
CA ARG A 223 2.86 16.90 32.50
C ARG A 223 3.50 15.89 31.54
N GLY A 224 2.81 14.80 31.19
CA GLY A 224 3.28 13.84 30.18
C GLY A 224 3.47 14.44 28.79
N LEU A 225 2.66 15.45 28.43
CA LEU A 225 2.80 16.18 27.17
C LEU A 225 4.08 17.03 27.17
N ILE A 226 4.42 17.63 28.30
CA ILE A 226 5.63 18.43 28.49
C ILE A 226 6.87 17.53 28.51
N ARG A 227 6.83 16.43 29.29
CA ARG A 227 7.87 15.38 29.31
C ARG A 227 8.17 14.87 27.89
N GLY A 228 7.14 14.52 27.12
CA GLY A 228 7.32 14.06 25.73
C GLY A 228 7.85 15.14 24.76
N ARG A 229 7.59 16.42 25.03
CA ARG A 229 8.16 17.54 24.25
C ARG A 229 9.65 17.70 24.54
N GLU A 230 10.02 17.62 25.82
CA GLU A 230 11.40 17.71 26.30
C GLU A 230 12.23 16.49 25.90
N GLU A 231 11.68 15.28 26.00
CA GLU A 231 12.31 14.05 25.51
C GLU A 231 12.57 14.14 24.01
N LYS A 232 11.61 14.61 23.22
CA LYS A 232 11.79 14.82 21.77
C LYS A 232 12.82 15.91 21.46
N GLU A 233 12.95 16.92 22.31
CA GLU A 233 14.01 17.92 22.19
C GLU A 233 15.38 17.33 22.53
N ARG A 234 15.48 16.55 23.61
CA ARG A 234 16.68 15.79 23.98
C ARG A 234 17.09 14.85 22.86
N ASP A 235 16.17 14.06 22.31
CA ASP A 235 16.43 13.16 21.18
C ASP A 235 16.92 13.93 19.95
N ARG A 236 16.31 15.08 19.66
CA ARG A 236 16.81 15.96 18.60
C ARG A 236 18.21 16.44 18.90
N ARG A 237 18.49 16.90 20.13
CA ARG A 237 19.81 17.37 20.55
C ARG A 237 20.86 16.25 20.50
N MET A 238 20.50 15.05 20.93
CA MET A 238 21.33 13.84 20.87
C MET A 238 21.54 13.36 19.43
N SER A 239 20.54 13.50 18.56
CA SER A 239 20.68 13.20 17.13
C SER A 239 21.56 14.22 16.41
N LEU A 240 21.49 15.49 16.81
CA LEU A 240 22.31 16.60 16.31
C LEU A 240 23.77 16.48 16.79
N SER A 241 24.01 16.06 18.03
CA SER A 241 25.35 15.81 18.57
C SER A 241 26.01 14.53 18.02
N ARG A 242 25.24 13.63 17.40
CA ARG A 242 25.75 12.42 16.73
C ARG A 242 26.14 12.65 15.27
N LEU A 243 25.83 13.83 14.72
CA LEU A 243 26.35 14.26 13.43
C LEU A 243 27.84 14.59 13.60
N PRO A 244 28.74 14.23 12.64
CA PRO A 244 30.14 14.64 12.71
C PRO A 244 30.23 16.17 12.74
N THR A 245 30.46 16.74 13.93
CA THR A 245 30.72 18.17 14.11
C THR A 245 32.20 18.42 13.83
N TYR A 246 32.50 19.43 13.02
CA TYR A 246 33.86 19.95 12.88
C TYR A 246 34.18 20.69 14.19
N ASP A 247 34.94 20.04 15.07
CA ASP A 247 35.50 20.65 16.27
C ASP A 247 36.89 21.17 15.95
N ASP A 248 36.97 22.49 15.73
CA ASP A 248 38.23 23.19 15.53
C ASP A 248 38.87 23.49 16.90
N PRO A 249 40.07 22.96 17.20
CA PRO A 249 40.75 23.20 18.47
C PRO A 249 41.17 24.66 18.66
N ASP A 250 41.26 25.45 17.58
CA ASP A 250 41.68 26.86 17.60
C ASP A 250 40.50 27.84 17.72
N GLU A 251 39.24 27.36 17.80
CA GLU A 251 38.07 28.23 18.01
C GLU A 251 38.16 28.98 19.35
N ASP A 252 38.09 30.31 19.35
CA ASP A 252 38.06 31.09 20.60
C ASP A 252 36.79 30.82 21.42
N LYS A 253 36.86 31.06 22.74
CA LYS A 253 35.72 30.92 23.67
C LYS A 253 34.51 31.75 23.23
N ASP A 254 34.74 32.94 22.71
CA ASP A 254 33.68 33.84 22.23
C ASP A 254 32.96 33.26 21.00
N TYR A 255 33.71 32.59 20.09
CA TYR A 255 33.13 31.89 18.95
C TYR A 255 32.34 30.65 19.38
N ARG A 256 32.83 29.88 20.36
CA ARG A 256 32.09 28.74 20.92
C ARG A 256 30.79 29.18 21.60
N GLN A 257 30.81 30.31 22.31
CA GLN A 257 29.62 30.88 22.93
C GLN A 257 28.62 31.40 21.88
N ALA A 258 29.09 32.08 20.84
CA ALA A 258 28.26 32.57 19.74
C ALA A 258 27.62 31.43 18.91
N LEU A 259 28.33 30.31 18.74
CA LEU A 259 27.83 29.10 18.07
C LEU A 259 26.96 28.22 18.97
N GLY A 260 26.81 28.56 20.26
CA GLY A 260 26.04 27.78 21.23
C GLY A 260 26.67 26.39 21.53
N LYS A 261 27.98 26.24 21.29
CA LYS A 261 28.74 25.02 21.62
C LYS A 261 29.06 24.88 23.12
N GLU A 262 28.82 25.92 23.90
CA GLU A 262 28.97 25.92 25.37
C GLU A 262 27.88 25.08 26.06
N HIS A 263 28.28 24.35 27.11
CA HIS A 263 27.58 23.20 27.69
C HIS A 263 26.35 23.63 28.52
N THR A 264 25.25 24.00 27.85
CA THR A 264 23.96 24.27 28.51
C THR A 264 23.21 22.96 28.78
N GLN A 265 23.73 22.14 29.68
CA GLN A 265 23.12 20.85 29.98
C GLN A 265 23.66 20.32 31.29
N HIS A 266 22.86 20.37 32.36
CA HIS A 266 22.97 19.39 33.43
C HIS A 266 21.70 19.34 34.30
N VAL A 267 20.93 20.43 34.43
CA VAL A 267 19.76 20.45 35.33
C VAL A 267 18.51 19.77 34.74
N LEU A 268 18.23 19.93 33.43
CA LEU A 268 17.01 19.37 32.82
C LEU A 268 17.08 17.85 32.54
N VAL A 269 18.25 17.23 32.69
CA VAL A 269 18.46 15.82 32.35
C VAL A 269 18.01 14.90 33.48
N GLU A 270 18.23 15.32 34.73
CA GLU A 270 17.94 14.49 35.91
C GLU A 270 16.42 14.33 36.11
N ASP A 271 15.63 15.37 35.86
CA ASP A 271 14.17 15.34 36.02
C ASP A 271 13.47 14.43 35.00
N LEU A 272 14.03 14.27 33.78
CA LEU A 272 13.45 13.42 32.74
C LEU A 272 13.62 11.92 33.02
N GLU A 273 14.73 11.57 33.67
CA GLU A 273 15.12 10.19 33.97
C GLU A 273 14.46 9.67 35.26
N GLU A 274 13.81 10.53 36.04
CA GLU A 274 13.07 10.13 37.23
C GLU A 274 11.78 9.37 36.89
N GLU A 275 11.58 8.21 37.50
CA GLU A 275 10.34 7.42 37.37
C GLU A 275 9.18 8.16 38.06
N ASP A 276 8.08 8.33 37.32
CA ASP A 276 6.90 9.07 37.78
C ASP A 276 5.69 8.11 37.84
N PRO A 277 5.50 7.40 38.96
CA PRO A 277 4.48 6.36 39.08
C PRO A 277 3.05 6.89 38.96
N GLU A 278 2.82 8.15 39.31
CA GLU A 278 1.52 8.80 39.16
C GLU A 278 1.20 9.09 37.69
N LEU A 279 2.22 9.44 36.89
CA LEU A 279 2.05 9.69 35.46
C LEU A 279 1.83 8.38 34.71
N ASP A 280 2.55 7.33 35.13
CA ASP A 280 2.39 5.99 34.59
C ASP A 280 0.99 5.45 34.89
N ALA A 281 0.52 5.58 36.14
CA ALA A 281 -0.86 5.23 36.50
C ALA A 281 -1.90 6.01 35.69
N PHE A 282 -1.66 7.30 35.39
CA PHE A 282 -2.55 8.08 34.52
C PHE A 282 -2.50 7.62 33.05
N ASN A 283 -1.34 7.21 32.55
CA ASN A 283 -1.19 6.73 31.17
C ASN A 283 -1.75 5.32 30.96
N GLU A 284 -1.80 4.50 32.00
CA GLU A 284 -2.40 3.16 32.00
C GLU A 284 -3.95 3.18 31.89
N LEU A 285 -4.58 4.29 32.27
CA LEU A 285 -6.03 4.47 32.13
C LEU A 285 -6.48 4.47 30.66
N GLU A 286 -7.72 4.06 30.42
CA GLU A 286 -8.29 4.09 29.07
C GLU A 286 -8.33 5.54 28.54
N PRO A 287 -8.08 5.78 27.23
CA PRO A 287 -8.15 7.13 26.66
C PRO A 287 -9.46 7.88 26.95
N ALA A 288 -10.58 7.15 27.09
CA ALA A 288 -11.87 7.72 27.48
C ALA A 288 -11.87 8.28 28.91
N GLU A 289 -11.34 7.53 29.88
CA GLU A 289 -11.26 7.94 31.28
C GLU A 289 -10.30 9.11 31.47
N ARG A 290 -9.15 9.08 30.77
CA ARG A 290 -8.18 10.19 30.74
C ARG A 290 -8.82 11.47 30.23
N LEU A 291 -9.61 11.38 29.16
CA LEU A 291 -10.35 12.51 28.60
C LEU A 291 -11.39 13.05 29.59
N GLU A 292 -12.12 12.18 30.28
CA GLU A 292 -13.12 12.59 31.27
C GLU A 292 -12.49 13.33 32.46
N GLN A 293 -11.36 12.85 32.98
CA GLN A 293 -10.60 13.52 34.04
C GLN A 293 -10.14 14.92 33.59
N LEU A 294 -9.59 15.03 32.37
CA LEU A 294 -9.19 16.32 31.78
C LEU A 294 -10.36 17.29 31.63
N ILE A 295 -11.48 16.84 31.07
CA ILE A 295 -12.68 17.67 30.89
C ILE A 295 -13.24 18.11 32.25
N SER A 296 -13.24 17.21 33.24
CA SER A 296 -13.70 17.51 34.59
C SER A 296 -12.84 18.58 35.26
N HIS A 297 -11.51 18.49 35.11
CA HIS A 297 -10.58 19.51 35.58
C HIS A 297 -10.80 20.85 34.87
N LEU A 298 -10.88 20.86 33.53
CA LEU A 298 -11.14 22.06 32.74
C LEU A 298 -12.43 22.78 33.15
N ARG A 299 -13.49 22.02 33.48
CA ARG A 299 -14.77 22.58 33.93
C ARG A 299 -14.72 23.11 35.36
N ARG A 300 -14.01 22.44 36.28
CA ARG A 300 -13.97 22.81 37.70
C ARG A 300 -13.05 23.99 37.98
N ASP A 301 -11.88 24.01 37.37
CA ASP A 301 -10.83 24.97 37.70
C ASP A 301 -10.82 26.17 36.76
N PHE A 302 -11.11 25.95 35.47
CA PHE A 302 -11.09 27.00 34.44
C PHE A 302 -12.47 27.38 33.90
N ASN A 303 -13.56 26.78 34.41
CA ASN A 303 -14.92 26.94 33.87
C ASN A 303 -14.99 26.76 32.34
N TYR A 304 -14.13 25.92 31.76
CA TYR A 304 -13.99 25.77 30.33
C TYR A 304 -14.68 24.51 29.81
N CYS A 305 -15.50 24.65 28.78
CA CYS A 305 -16.09 23.49 28.09
C CYS A 305 -15.28 23.14 26.84
N PHE A 306 -14.63 21.98 26.87
CA PHE A 306 -13.86 21.43 25.74
C PHE A 306 -14.68 21.28 24.45
N TRP A 307 -15.95 20.85 24.56
CA TRP A 307 -16.81 20.60 23.41
C TRP A 307 -17.33 21.90 22.77
N CYS A 308 -17.69 22.88 23.58
CA CYS A 308 -18.14 24.20 23.12
C CYS A 308 -16.96 25.13 22.77
N LYS A 309 -15.75 24.79 23.24
CA LYS A 309 -14.54 25.61 23.15
C LYS A 309 -14.69 27.02 23.74
N PHE A 310 -15.46 27.13 24.82
CA PHE A 310 -15.82 28.40 25.44
C PHE A 310 -15.54 28.37 26.95
N SER A 311 -15.03 29.48 27.48
CA SER A 311 -14.83 29.71 28.92
C SER A 311 -16.03 30.45 29.49
N TYR A 312 -16.64 29.90 30.53
CA TYR A 312 -17.84 30.48 31.15
C TYR A 312 -17.44 31.38 32.32
N PRO A 313 -17.80 32.68 32.30
CA PRO A 313 -17.46 33.60 33.37
C PRO A 313 -18.27 33.33 34.66
N ASP A 314 -19.49 32.83 34.53
CA ASP A 314 -20.39 32.57 35.65
C ASP A 314 -20.41 31.08 36.02
N ARG A 315 -20.25 30.80 37.33
CA ARG A 315 -20.50 29.48 37.90
C ARG A 315 -22.01 29.30 38.05
N PHE A 316 -22.60 28.33 37.36
CA PHE A 316 -23.94 27.84 37.69
C PHE A 316 -23.90 26.87 38.86
#